data_AF-A0A7C7X6T7-F1
#
_entry.id   AF-A0A7C7X6T7-F1
#
_cell.length_a   1.000
_cell.length_b   1.000
_cell.length_c   1.000
_cell.angle_alpha   90.00
_cell.angle_beta   90.00
_cell.angle_gamma   90.00
#
_symmetry.space_group_name_H-M   'P 1'
#
loop_
_entity.id
_entity.type
_entity.pdbx_description
1 polymer ?
#
loop_
_entity_poly.entity_id
_entity_poly.type
_entity_poly.pdbx_seq_one_letter_code
_entity_poly.pdbx_strand_id
1 'polypeptide(L)'
;MKNKATRLSIFDSFKTKGDELTGEAVRQRHIISHLAREENSLLMTRTGISQNIAEKNKTAWKNVYSGVFRDLDEILIPLGIVEEAGR
;
A
#
# COMPACT_ATOMS: atom_id res chain seq x y z
N MET A 1 5.76 -22.94 -22.20
CA MET A 1 6.40 -22.47 -20.95
C MET A 1 5.30 -21.84 -20.09
N LYS A 2 5.02 -22.37 -18.90
CA LYS A 2 4.04 -21.76 -17.99
C LYS A 2 4.63 -20.43 -17.51
N ASN A 3 3.90 -19.33 -17.67
CA ASN A 3 4.24 -18.02 -17.09
C ASN A 3 4.39 -18.20 -15.58
N LYS A 4 5.64 -18.33 -15.12
CA LYS A 4 5.96 -18.36 -13.70
C LYS A 4 5.74 -16.92 -13.24
N ALA A 5 4.61 -16.65 -12.58
CA ALA A 5 4.35 -15.34 -12.00
C ALA A 5 5.59 -14.93 -11.20
N THR A 6 6.20 -13.80 -11.57
CA THR A 6 7.43 -13.32 -10.96
C THR A 6 7.15 -13.09 -9.49
N ARG A 7 7.51 -14.06 -8.64
CA ARG A 7 7.38 -13.98 -7.19
C ARG A 7 8.50 -13.06 -6.71
N LEU A 8 8.20 -11.77 -6.70
CA LEU A 8 9.02 -10.75 -6.07
C LEU A 8 9.14 -11.12 -4.58
N SER A 9 10.35 -11.49 -4.13
CA SER A 9 10.62 -11.99 -2.77
C SER A 9 10.16 -11.03 -1.67
N ILE A 10 10.09 -9.74 -2.00
CA ILE A 10 9.53 -8.72 -1.13
C ILE A 10 8.08 -9.00 -0.74
N PHE A 11 7.29 -9.66 -1.58
CA PHE A 11 5.92 -10.08 -1.25
C PHE A 11 5.81 -11.36 -0.44
N ASP A 12 6.88 -12.16 -0.36
CA ASP A 12 6.97 -13.35 0.49
C ASP A 12 7.44 -13.00 1.91
N SER A 13 8.21 -11.92 2.07
CA SER A 13 8.72 -11.47 3.37
C SER A 13 7.81 -10.49 4.12
N PHE A 14 6.85 -9.85 3.45
CA PHE A 14 5.85 -9.03 4.14
C PHE A 14 4.68 -9.88 4.65
N LYS A 15 4.89 -10.36 5.88
CA LYS A 15 3.84 -10.56 6.89
C LYS A 15 2.66 -11.39 6.38
N THR A 16 2.92 -12.66 6.11
CA THR A 16 1.86 -13.67 6.15
C THR A 16 1.66 -14.12 7.60
N LYS A 17 0.42 -14.37 8.01
CA LYS A 17 0.10 -15.03 9.28
C LYS A 17 -0.48 -16.39 8.92
N GLY A 18 0.37 -17.41 8.86
CA GLY A 18 0.05 -18.67 8.19
C GLY A 18 0.06 -18.48 6.67
N ASP A 19 -1.02 -18.90 6.00
CA ASP A 19 -1.19 -18.78 4.54
C ASP A 19 -1.92 -17.48 4.11
N GLU A 20 -2.32 -16.64 5.06
CA GLU A 20 -3.07 -15.41 4.78
C GLU A 20 -2.20 -14.15 4.89
N LEU A 21 -2.53 -13.14 4.08
CA LEU A 21 -1.91 -11.82 4.15
C LEU A 21 -2.36 -11.10 5.43
N THR A 22 -1.42 -10.51 6.16
CA THR A 22 -1.78 -9.60 7.26
C THR A 22 -2.45 -8.32 6.73
N GLY A 23 -3.20 -7.63 7.60
CA GLY A 23 -3.80 -6.34 7.25
C GLY A 23 -2.78 -5.27 6.82
N GLU A 24 -1.54 -5.37 7.29
CA GLU A 24 -0.44 -4.52 6.82
C GLU A 24 -0.04 -4.86 5.38
N ALA A 25 0.17 -6.13 5.07
CA ALA A 25 0.51 -6.56 3.71
C ALA A 25 -0.61 -6.21 2.71
N VAL A 26 -1.88 -6.35 3.10
CA VAL A 26 -3.03 -5.92 2.29
C VAL A 26 -2.99 -4.41 2.05
N ARG A 27 -2.71 -3.61 3.09
CA ARG A 27 -2.66 -2.15 2.98
C ARG A 27 -1.52 -1.68 2.09
N GLN A 28 -0.30 -2.22 2.24
CA GLN A 28 0.86 -1.92 1.39
C GLN A 28 0.59 -2.24 -0.08
N ARG A 29 0.01 -3.41 -0.37
CA ARG A 29 -0.38 -3.79 -1.74
C ARG A 29 -1.40 -2.83 -2.32
N HIS A 30 -2.38 -2.41 -1.52
CA HIS A 30 -3.36 -1.40 -1.95
C HIS A 30 -2.67 -0.08 -2.28
N ILE A 31 -1.81 0.44 -1.39
CA ILE A 31 -1.06 1.69 -1.61
C ILE A 31 -0.32 1.65 -2.95
N ILE A 32 0.48 0.60 -3.19
CA ILE A 32 1.24 0.44 -4.44
C ILE A 32 0.30 0.40 -5.65
N SER A 33 -0.77 -0.41 -5.58
CA SER A 33 -1.70 -0.56 -6.70
C SER A 33 -2.49 0.72 -7.00
N HIS A 34 -2.80 1.51 -5.97
CA HIS A 34 -3.50 2.79 -6.09
C HIS A 34 -2.60 3.82 -6.75
N LEU A 35 -1.38 3.99 -6.23
CA LEU A 35 -0.40 4.92 -6.79
C LEU A 35 0.01 4.57 -8.22
N ALA A 36 0.07 3.29 -8.59
CA ALA A 36 0.41 2.86 -9.94
C ALA A 36 -0.70 3.12 -10.98
N ARG A 37 -1.93 3.41 -10.55
CA ARG A 37 -3.11 3.56 -11.43
C ARG A 37 -3.74 4.94 -11.38
N GLU A 38 -3.53 5.66 -10.28
CA GLU A 38 -4.11 6.97 -10.05
C GLU A 38 -3.33 8.05 -10.80
N GLU A 39 -4.04 8.88 -11.56
CA GLU A 39 -3.46 10.00 -12.29
C GLU A 39 -3.74 11.33 -11.58
N ASN A 40 -4.75 11.36 -10.69
CA ASN A 40 -5.08 12.55 -9.92
C ASN A 40 -4.19 12.68 -8.68
N SER A 41 -3.28 13.66 -8.71
CA SER A 41 -2.34 13.94 -7.62
C SER A 41 -3.02 14.18 -6.26
N LEU A 42 -4.25 14.71 -6.22
CA LEU A 42 -5.00 14.91 -4.96
C LEU A 42 -5.35 13.57 -4.29
N LEU A 43 -5.59 12.52 -5.09
CA LEU A 43 -5.92 11.18 -4.61
C LEU A 43 -4.68 10.33 -4.31
N MET A 44 -3.51 10.78 -4.71
CA MET A 44 -2.22 10.14 -4.41
C MET A 44 -1.62 10.60 -3.07
N THR A 45 -2.23 11.59 -2.42
CA THR A 45 -1.80 12.05 -1.10
C THR A 45 -2.05 10.98 -0.02
N ARG A 46 -1.28 11.01 1.08
CA ARG A 46 -1.49 10.12 2.25
C ARG A 46 -2.94 10.11 2.73
N THR A 47 -3.57 11.29 2.76
CA THR A 47 -4.98 11.46 3.12
C THR A 47 -5.90 10.85 2.08
N GLY A 48 -5.68 11.12 0.78
CA GLY A 48 -6.48 10.56 -0.30
C GLY A 48 -6.45 9.03 -0.33
N ILE A 49 -5.25 8.45 -0.18
CA ILE A 49 -5.06 6.99 -0.08
C ILE A 49 -5.81 6.43 1.14
N SER A 50 -5.70 7.09 2.30
CA SER A 50 -6.39 6.66 3.53
C SER A 50 -7.91 6.71 3.39
N GLN A 51 -8.44 7.74 2.74
CA GLN A 51 -9.88 7.86 2.45
C GLN A 51 -10.33 6.73 1.51
N ASN A 52 -9.57 6.46 0.44
CA ASN A 52 -9.88 5.39 -0.51
C ASN A 52 -9.93 4.00 0.16
N ILE A 53 -8.94 3.68 1.00
CA ILE A 53 -8.92 2.40 1.73
C ILE A 53 -10.11 2.33 2.71
N ALA A 54 -10.39 3.42 3.41
CA ALA A 54 -11.45 3.45 4.40
C ALA A 54 -12.84 3.30 3.78
N GLU A 55 -13.08 3.90 2.62
CA GLU A 55 -14.29 3.73 1.83
C GLU A 55 -14.49 2.26 1.42
N LYS A 56 -13.45 1.61 0.87
CA LYS A 56 -13.51 0.18 0.52
C LYS A 56 -13.80 -0.71 1.72
N ASN A 57 -13.23 -0.37 2.88
CA ASN A 57 -13.37 -1.15 4.11
C ASN A 57 -14.59 -0.75 4.96
N LYS A 58 -15.42 0.21 4.50
CA LYS A 58 -16.57 0.76 5.24
C LYS A 58 -16.21 1.19 6.67
N THR A 59 -15.09 1.90 6.82
CA THR A 59 -14.59 2.39 8.11
C THR A 59 -14.25 3.87 8.05
N ALA A 60 -13.93 4.49 9.20
CA ALA A 60 -13.46 5.87 9.25
C ALA A 60 -11.99 5.96 8.83
N TRP A 61 -11.66 6.90 7.94
CA TRP A 61 -10.29 7.07 7.42
C TRP A 61 -9.25 7.35 8.51
N LYS A 62 -9.67 7.98 9.61
CA LYS A 62 -8.82 8.21 10.80
C LYS A 62 -8.26 6.92 11.39
N ASN A 63 -8.96 5.80 11.24
CA ASN A 63 -8.53 4.48 11.73
C ASN A 63 -7.46 3.83 10.83
N VAL A 64 -7.36 4.28 9.57
CA VAL A 64 -6.44 3.73 8.57
C VAL A 64 -5.22 4.62 8.39
N TYR A 65 -5.38 5.93 8.66
CA TYR A 65 -4.39 6.96 8.35
C TYR A 65 -2.99 6.69 8.93
N SER A 66 -2.91 6.34 10.21
CA SER A 66 -1.62 6.04 10.86
C SER A 66 -0.94 4.81 10.25
N GLY A 67 -1.71 3.82 9.79
CA GLY A 67 -1.19 2.66 9.10
C GLY A 67 -0.64 3.00 7.71
N VAL A 68 -1.31 3.87 6.96
CA VAL A 68 -0.81 4.35 5.65
C VAL A 68 0.47 5.16 5.82
N PHE A 69 0.52 6.04 6.82
CA PHE A 69 1.70 6.82 7.13
C PHE A 69 2.91 5.93 7.44
N ARG A 70 2.72 4.95 8.34
CA ARG A 70 3.75 3.99 8.70
C ARG A 70 4.25 3.21 7.48
N ASP A 71 3.33 2.67 6.67
CA ASP A 71 3.71 1.88 5.50
C ASP A 71 4.51 2.69 4.48
N LEU A 72 4.13 3.94 4.25
CA LEU A 72 4.87 4.81 3.33
C LEU A 72 6.26 5.15 3.89
N ASP A 73 6.32 5.70 5.10
CA ASP A 73 7.53 6.35 5.61
C ASP A 73 8.54 5.35 6.17
N GLU A 74 8.10 4.24 6.76
CA GLU A 74 9.01 3.27 7.38
C GLU A 74 9.36 2.11 6.44
N ILE A 75 8.59 1.89 5.37
CA ILE A 75 8.71 0.70 4.52
C ILE A 75 8.84 1.05 3.04
N LEU A 76 7.79 1.60 2.42
CA LEU A 76 7.72 1.71 0.96
C LEU A 76 8.71 2.74 0.40
N ILE A 77 8.84 3.91 1.04
CA ILE A 77 9.80 4.96 0.64
C ILE A 77 11.24 4.51 0.92
N PRO A 78 11.61 4.01 2.12
CA PRO A 78 12.98 3.53 2.37
C PRO A 78 13.43 2.40 1.44
N LEU A 79 12.50 1.57 0.96
CA LEU A 79 12.79 0.49 0.01
C LEU A 79 12.78 0.95 -1.46
N GLY A 80 12.51 2.22 -1.73
CA GLY A 80 12.47 2.78 -3.08
C GLY A 80 11.34 2.22 -3.96
N ILE A 81 10.26 1.71 -3.34
CA ILE A 81 9.10 1.15 -4.06
C ILE A 81 8.18 2.29 -4.52
N VAL A 82 8.11 3.35 -3.73
CA VAL A 82 7.37 4.58 -4.01
C VAL A 82 8.26 5.76 -3.66
N GLU A 83 8.02 6.90 -4.27
CA GLU A 83 8.73 8.15 -4.00
C GLU A 83 7.72 9.28 -3.79
N GLU A 84 8.12 10.30 -3.03
CA GLU A 84 7.35 11.53 -2.97
C GLU A 84 7.66 12.39 -4.19
N ALA A 85 6.61 12.85 -4.89
CA ALA A 85 6.75 13.73 -6.04
C ALA A 85 7.30 15.15 -5.68
N GLY A 86 7.57 15.42 -4.40
CA GLY A 86 7.97 16.74 -3.91
C GLY A 86 6.78 17.70 -3.74
N ARG A 87 7.07 18.88 -3.21
CA ARG A 87 6.15 20.03 -3.11
C ARG A 87 6.55 21.11 -4.09
#